data_AF-A0A962FQ56-F1
#
_entry.id   AF-A0A962FQ56-F1
#
_cell.length_a   1.000
_cell.length_b   1.000
_cell.length_c   1.000
_cell.angle_alpha   90.00
_cell.angle_beta   90.00
_cell.angle_gamma   90.00
#
_symmetry.space_group_name_H-M   'P 1'
#
loop_
_entity.id
_entity.type
_entity.pdbx_description
1 polymer ?
#
loop_
_entity_poly.entity_id
_entity_poly.type
_entity_poly.pdbx_seq_one_letter_code
_entity_poly.pdbx_strand_id
1 'polypeptide(L)'
;MIEQIGRFHVRKRLGGGFGEVFLAEDPTIGRQVAIKVFRPKDENLVAIATSSNTEGLDILRTRFLNEAKILAQLENAVHVVVAADRKLTHF
;
A
#
# COMPACT_ATOMS: atom_id res chain seq x y z
N MET A 1 1.17 13.61 11.65
CA MET A 1 1.19 12.14 11.86
C MET A 1 -0.14 11.60 11.34
N ILE A 2 -0.18 10.43 10.69
CA ILE A 2 -1.44 9.88 10.19
C ILE A 2 -2.06 9.04 11.29
N GLU A 3 -3.24 9.45 11.74
CA GLU A 3 -3.94 8.81 12.86
C GLU A 3 -5.04 7.85 12.37
N GLN A 4 -5.55 8.04 11.16
CA GLN A 4 -6.63 7.23 10.59
C GLN A 4 -6.50 7.09 9.07
N ILE A 5 -6.88 5.92 8.54
CA ILE A 5 -7.00 5.66 7.11
C ILE A 5 -8.36 5.03 6.87
N GLY A 6 -9.30 5.77 6.27
CA GLY A 6 -10.69 5.31 6.16
C GLY A 6 -11.26 4.98 7.54
N ARG A 7 -11.74 3.74 7.74
CA ARG A 7 -12.25 3.29 9.04
C ARG A 7 -11.18 2.84 10.03
N PHE A 8 -9.93 2.67 9.57
CA PHE A 8 -8.89 2.03 10.36
C PHE A 8 -8.10 3.04 11.19
N HIS A 9 -7.91 2.76 12.48
CA HIS A 9 -7.10 3.58 13.39
C HIS A 9 -5.63 3.20 13.30
N VAL A 10 -4.77 4.14 12.90
CA VAL A 10 -3.33 3.89 12.77
C VAL A 10 -2.68 3.81 14.14
N ARG A 11 -1.93 2.74 14.40
CA ARG A 11 -1.18 2.53 15.64
C ARG A 11 0.27 2.94 15.51
N LYS A 12 0.94 2.52 14.42
CA LYS A 12 2.32 2.92 14.11
C LYS A 12 2.67 2.65 12.65
N ARG A 13 3.70 3.33 12.16
CA ARG A 13 4.35 3.00 10.88
C ARG A 13 5.21 1.75 11.04
N LEU A 14 5.10 0.81 10.10
CA LEU A 14 5.92 -0.41 10.04
C LEU A 14 7.12 -0.27 9.09
N GLY A 15 7.03 0.61 8.09
CA GLY A 15 8.10 0.81 7.10
C GLY A 15 7.57 0.70 5.67
N GLY A 16 8.47 0.45 4.71
CA GLY A 16 8.11 0.18 3.33
C GLY A 16 9.04 0.85 2.31
N GLY A 17 9.20 0.19 1.16
CA GLY A 17 10.00 0.65 0.02
C GLY A 17 9.17 1.53 -0.93
N PHE A 18 8.43 0.90 -1.85
CA PHE A 18 7.62 1.59 -2.86
C PHE A 18 6.34 2.26 -2.35
N GLY A 19 5.96 1.98 -1.10
CA GLY A 19 4.81 2.57 -0.43
C GLY A 19 4.99 2.46 1.08
N GLU A 20 4.10 3.09 1.83
CA GLU A 20 4.18 3.13 3.30
C GLU A 20 3.22 2.11 3.91
N VAL A 21 3.72 1.30 4.83
CA VAL A 21 2.94 0.28 5.54
C VAL A 21 2.72 0.72 6.97
N PHE A 22 1.47 0.65 7.41
CA PHE A 22 1.02 0.98 8.75
C PHE A 22 0.42 -0.23 9.45
N LEU A 23 0.70 -0.39 10.74
CA LEU A 23 -0.12 -1.19 11.62
C LEU A 23 -1.33 -0.36 12.02
N ALA A 24 -2.52 -0.88 11.77
CA ALA A 24 -3.76 -0.24 12.12
C ALA A 24 -4.72 -1.23 12.78
N GLU A 25 -5.79 -0.72 13.36
CA GLU A 25 -6.88 -1.50 13.94
C GLU A 25 -8.16 -1.22 13.17
N ASP A 26 -8.86 -2.29 12.80
CA ASP A 26 -10.22 -2.22 12.29
C ASP A 26 -11.20 -2.23 13.48
N PRO A 27 -11.83 -1.09 13.83
CA PRO A 27 -12.73 -1.03 14.97
C PRO A 27 -14.04 -1.81 14.76
N THR A 28 -14.38 -2.16 13.52
CA THR A 28 -15.63 -2.89 13.21
C THR A 28 -15.56 -4.36 13.58
N ILE A 29 -14.36 -4.97 13.49
CA ILE A 29 -14.12 -6.39 13.76
C ILE A 29 -13.09 -6.61 14.88
N GLY A 30 -12.53 -5.55 15.46
CA GLY A 30 -11.56 -5.63 16.56
C GLY A 30 -10.23 -6.29 16.17
N ARG A 31 -9.78 -6.13 14.91
CA ARG A 31 -8.61 -6.82 14.36
C ARG A 31 -7.50 -5.85 13.97
N GLN A 32 -6.25 -6.22 14.27
CA GLN A 32 -5.09 -5.52 13.73
C GLN A 32 -4.83 -5.91 12.27
N VAL A 33 -4.56 -4.92 11.43
CA VAL A 33 -4.32 -5.06 9.99
C VAL A 33 -3.08 -4.27 9.57
N ALA A 34 -2.44 -4.73 8.49
CA ALA A 34 -1.42 -3.96 7.81
C ALA A 34 -2.06 -3.19 6.64
N ILE A 35 -1.89 -1.87 6.60
CA ILE A 35 -2.39 -1.02 5.52
C ILE A 35 -1.20 -0.48 4.73
N LYS A 36 -1.09 -0.91 3.48
CA LYS A 36 -0.09 -0.39 2.55
C LYS A 36 -0.73 0.71 1.70
N VAL A 37 -0.17 1.91 1.76
CA VAL A 37 -0.63 3.05 0.96
C VAL A 37 0.41 3.42 -0.09
N PHE A 38 -0.07 3.76 -1.28
CA PHE A 38 0.78 4.31 -2.32
C PHE A 38 1.16 5.75 -1.96
N ARG A 39 2.41 5.91 -1.49
CA ARG A 39 3.05 7.20 -1.23
C ARG A 39 4.48 7.13 -1.74
N PRO A 40 4.73 7.47 -3.02
CA PRO A 40 6.08 7.63 -3.50
C PRO A 40 6.78 8.71 -2.67
N LYS A 41 7.98 8.41 -2.18
CA LYS A 41 8.85 9.34 -1.46
C LYS A 41 9.85 9.93 -2.44
N ASP A 42 10.44 11.07 -2.10
CA ASP A 42 11.44 11.74 -2.94
C ASP A 42 12.57 10.80 -3.36
N GLU A 43 13.08 9.93 -2.47
CA GLU A 43 14.10 8.92 -2.79
C GLU A 43 13.64 7.93 -3.89
N ASN A 44 12.38 7.51 -3.86
CA ASN A 44 11.80 6.66 -4.90
C ASN A 44 11.65 7.43 -6.21
N LEU A 45 11.34 8.74 -6.16
CA LEU A 45 11.24 9.61 -7.33
C LEU A 45 12.61 9.91 -7.96
N VAL A 46 13.67 10.03 -7.14
CA VAL A 46 15.04 10.25 -7.61
C VAL A 46 15.58 9.04 -8.37
N ALA A 47 15.32 7.82 -7.90
CA ALA A 47 15.65 6.59 -8.64
C ALA A 47 14.93 6.47 -10.00
N ILE A 48 13.90 7.29 -10.20
CA ILE A 48 13.06 7.32 -11.40
C ILE A 48 13.42 8.49 -12.33
N ALA A 49 13.91 9.60 -11.79
CA ALA A 49 14.24 10.83 -12.52
C ALA A 49 15.32 10.66 -13.62
N THR A 50 15.94 9.49 -13.72
CA THR A 50 16.74 9.06 -14.89
C THR A 50 15.89 8.72 -16.13
N SER A 51 14.57 8.67 -15.98
CA SER A 51 13.55 8.56 -17.03
C SER A 51 12.51 9.68 -16.84
N SER A 52 11.93 10.20 -17.92
CA SER A 52 10.93 11.27 -17.95
C SER A 52 9.94 11.17 -16.76
N ASN A 53 9.95 12.13 -15.83
CA ASN A 53 9.32 12.04 -14.49
C ASN A 53 7.90 11.44 -14.44
N THR A 54 7.06 11.66 -15.47
CA THR A 54 5.69 11.14 -15.53
C THR A 54 5.64 9.62 -15.73
N GLU A 55 6.53 9.07 -16.57
CA GLU A 55 6.49 7.64 -16.95
C GLU A 55 6.80 6.74 -15.76
N GLY A 56 7.75 7.11 -14.92
CA GLY A 56 8.12 6.22 -13.82
C GLY A 56 7.22 6.29 -12.59
N LEU A 57 6.49 7.40 -12.39
CA LEU A 57 5.38 7.45 -11.44
C LEU A 57 4.29 6.44 -11.85
N ASP A 58 3.96 6.38 -13.14
CA ASP A 58 3.00 5.43 -13.69
C ASP A 58 3.49 3.99 -13.57
N ILE A 59 4.79 3.74 -13.73
CA ILE A 59 5.39 2.42 -13.48
C ILE A 59 5.21 2.01 -12.01
N LEU A 60 5.51 2.89 -11.05
CA LEU A 60 5.35 2.58 -9.63
C LEU A 60 3.88 2.33 -9.27
N ARG A 61 2.97 3.15 -9.80
CA ARG A 61 1.53 2.97 -9.62
C ARG A 61 1.08 1.64 -10.18
N THR A 62 1.56 1.28 -11.38
CA THR A 62 1.26 0.00 -12.03
C THR A 62 1.76 -1.17 -11.19
N ARG A 63 2.99 -1.10 -10.65
CA ARG A 63 3.53 -2.14 -9.76
C ARG A 63 2.70 -2.30 -8.50
N PHE A 64 2.32 -1.19 -7.86
CA PHE A 64 1.46 -1.20 -6.68
C PHE A 64 0.11 -1.88 -6.95
N LEU A 65 -0.52 -1.55 -8.09
CA LEU A 65 -1.79 -2.15 -8.48
C LEU A 65 -1.66 -3.63 -8.86
N ASN A 66 -0.58 -4.00 -9.54
CA ASN A 66 -0.31 -5.39 -9.91
C ASN A 66 -0.11 -6.27 -8.68
N GLU A 67 0.58 -5.78 -7.65
CA GLU A 67 0.73 -6.49 -6.38
C GLU A 67 -0.64 -6.77 -5.74
N ALA A 68 -1.50 -5.76 -5.66
CA ALA A 68 -2.85 -5.91 -5.11
C ALA A 68 -3.70 -6.92 -5.91
N LYS A 69 -3.58 -6.92 -7.25
CA LYS A 69 -4.26 -7.88 -8.15
C LYS A 69 -3.75 -9.30 -7.98
N ILE A 70 -2.43 -9.50 -7.90
CA ILE A 70 -1.82 -10.82 -7.73
C ILE A 70 -2.22 -11.40 -6.36
N LEU A 71 -2.16 -10.61 -5.29
CA LEU A 71 -2.58 -11.07 -3.97
C LEU A 71 -4.07 -11.46 -3.92
N ALA A 72 -4.93 -10.84 -4.74
CA ALA A 72 -6.34 -11.22 -4.87
C ALA A 72 -6.54 -12.61 -5.48
N GLN A 73 -5.60 -13.08 -6.29
CA GLN A 73 -5.67 -14.40 -6.91
C GLN A 73 -5.11 -15.50 -5.99
N LEU A 74 -4.44 -15.12 -4.90
CA LEU A 74 -3.74 -16.02 -3.99
C LEU A 74 -4.44 -16.16 -2.63
N GLU A 75 -5.73 -15.85 -2.54
CA GLU A 75 -6.49 -15.84 -1.28
C GLU A 75 -6.52 -17.21 -0.58
N ASN A 76 -6.35 -18.31 -1.33
CA ASN A 76 -6.30 -19.68 -0.81
C ASN A 76 -4.86 -20.20 -0.56
N ALA A 77 -3.83 -19.41 -0.84
CA ALA A 77 -2.45 -19.83 -0.65
C ALA A 77 -2.05 -19.73 0.83
N VAL A 78 -1.79 -20.89 1.45
CA VAL A 78 -1.57 -21.03 2.91
C VAL A 78 -0.42 -20.16 3.45
N HIS A 79 0.63 -19.94 2.65
CA HIS A 79 1.83 -19.22 3.07
C HIS A 79 1.95 -17.82 2.45
N VAL A 80 0.88 -17.30 1.85
CA VAL A 80 0.84 -15.96 1.25
C VAL A 80 -0.15 -15.10 2.03
N VAL A 81 0.21 -13.84 2.27
CA VAL A 81 -0.67 -12.90 2.96
C VAL A 81 -1.91 -12.58 2.12
N VAL A 82 -3.06 -12.50 2.76
CA VAL A 82 -4.33 -12.17 2.10
C VAL A 82 -4.59 -10.66 2.20
N ALA A 83 -4.96 -10.03 1.08
CA ALA A 83 -5.44 -8.65 1.09
C ALA A 83 -6.95 -8.62 1.39
N ALA A 84 -7.32 -8.20 2.60
CA ALA A 84 -8.70 -8.26 3.08
C ALA A 84 -9.59 -7.09 2.60
N ASP A 85 -9.00 -5.94 2.29
CA ASP A 85 -9.71 -4.75 1.80
C ASP A 85 -8.84 -4.03 0.77
N ARG A 86 -9.45 -3.44 -0.25
CA ARG A 86 -8.79 -2.68 -1.32
C ARG A 86 -9.63 -1.47 -1.67
N LYS A 87 -9.05 -0.28 -1.52
CA LYS A 87 -9.67 0.97 -1.96
C LYS A 87 -8.76 1.67 -2.96
N LEU A 88 -9.23 1.80 -4.20
CA LEU A 88 -8.67 2.74 -5.17
C LEU A 88 -9.46 4.05 -5.09
N THR A 89 -8.83 5.09 -4.58
CA THR A 89 -9.27 6.46 -4.84
C THR A 89 -8.73 6.89 -6.20
N HIS A 90 -9.61 7.42 -7.04
CA HIS A 90 -9.18 8.19 -8.22
C HIS A 90 -8.44 9.43 -7.70
N PHE A 91 -7.26 9.69 -8.26
CA PHE A 91 -6.43 10.85 -7.98
C PHE A 91 -6.45 11.72 -9.22
#